data_AF-A0AAN6S092-F1
#
_entry.id   AF-A0AAN6S092-F1
#
_cell.length_a   1.000
_cell.length_b   1.000
_cell.length_c   1.000
_cell.angle_alpha   90.00
_cell.angle_beta   90.00
_cell.angle_gamma   90.00
#
_symmetry.space_group_name_H-M   'P 1'
#
loop_
_entity.id
_entity.type
_entity.pdbx_description
1 polymer ?
#
loop_
_entity_poly.entity_id
_entity_poly.type
_entity_poly.pdbx_seq_one_letter_code
_entity_poly.pdbx_strand_id
1 'polypeptide(L)'
;WDAAIGACRQTLDIGRTLLTISFNPAGSHLHTEIGTIDLDMPSTLYTAPSATTQKPLGQGYGISSDGTWITWCSENLLWLPSEYRPSCSAVVASAVAIGCPSGRVLIMKFS
;
A
#
# COMPACT_ATOMS: atom_id res chain seq x y z
N TRP A 1 0.66 15.66 -7.52
CA TRP A 1 0.87 17.07 -7.89
C TRP A 1 0.05 17.38 -9.12
N ASP A 2 -0.50 18.58 -9.20
CA ASP A 2 -0.98 19.15 -10.44
C ASP A 2 0.25 19.65 -11.22
N ALA A 3 0.55 19.01 -12.35
CA ALA A 3 1.74 19.33 -13.13
C ALA A 3 1.61 20.65 -13.90
N ALA A 4 0.39 21.15 -14.15
CA ALA A 4 0.17 22.39 -14.89
C ALA A 4 0.52 23.63 -14.04
N ILE A 5 0.21 23.58 -12.74
CA ILE A 5 0.45 24.71 -11.82
C ILE A 5 1.48 24.42 -10.73
N GLY A 6 2.05 23.21 -10.70
CA GLY A 6 3.02 22.80 -9.69
C GLY A 6 2.45 22.70 -8.26
N ALA A 7 1.13 22.54 -8.12
CA ALA A 7 0.48 22.50 -6.82
C ALA A 7 0.42 21.06 -6.26
N CYS A 8 0.66 20.90 -4.96
CA CYS A 8 0.44 19.61 -4.32
C CYS A 8 -1.07 19.34 -4.22
N ARG A 9 -1.55 18.20 -4.72
CA ARG A 9 -2.97 17.81 -4.62
C ARG A 9 -3.27 17.01 -3.36
N GLN A 10 -2.34 16.14 -2.96
CA GLN A 10 -2.50 15.22 -1.85
C GLN A 10 -1.11 14.71 -1.41
N THR A 11 -0.95 14.50 -0.11
CA THR A 11 0.21 13.83 0.48
C THR A 11 -0.30 12.62 1.26
N LEU A 12 0.25 11.45 0.95
CA LEU A 12 -0.08 10.20 1.62
C LEU A 12 1.07 9.78 2.54
N ASP A 13 0.76 9.49 3.80
CA ASP A 13 1.73 8.93 4.73
C ASP A 13 1.56 7.41 4.85
N ILE A 14 2.56 6.69 4.33
CA ILE A 14 2.58 5.22 4.28
C ILE A 14 3.36 4.64 5.46
N GLY A 15 4.16 5.44 6.18
CA GLY A 15 5.01 4.96 7.27
C GLY A 15 6.19 4.07 6.84
N ARG A 16 6.46 3.92 5.53
CA ARG A 16 7.62 3.20 4.97
C ARG A 16 8.01 3.74 3.60
N THR A 17 9.24 3.44 3.18
CA THR A 17 9.69 3.69 1.81
C THR A 17 9.02 2.69 0.87
N LEU A 18 8.47 3.19 -0.24
CA LEU A 18 7.96 2.37 -1.32
C LEU A 18 9.02 2.23 -2.41
N LEU A 19 9.23 1.00 -2.89
CA LEU A 19 10.23 0.69 -3.90
C LEU A 19 9.65 0.59 -5.31
N THR A 20 8.37 0.26 -5.42
CA THR A 20 7.63 0.18 -6.69
C THR A 20 6.35 0.97 -6.57
N ILE A 21 6.10 1.87 -7.51
CA ILE A 21 4.88 2.68 -7.56
C ILE A 21 4.46 2.80 -9.02
N SER A 22 3.22 2.47 -9.32
CA SER A 22 2.62 2.68 -10.63
C SER A 22 1.13 2.97 -10.51
N PHE A 23 0.61 3.87 -11.35
CA PHE A 23 -0.82 4.09 -11.44
C PHE A 23 -1.51 2.98 -12.22
N ASN A 24 -2.75 2.68 -11.85
CA ASN A 24 -3.65 1.97 -12.77
C ASN A 24 -4.01 2.87 -13.98
N PRO A 25 -4.56 2.33 -15.07
CA PRO A 25 -4.92 3.12 -16.25
C PRO A 25 -5.92 4.25 -15.99
N ALA A 26 -6.79 4.09 -14.99
CA ALA A 26 -7.77 5.12 -14.62
C ALA A 26 -7.18 6.25 -13.77
N GLY A 27 -5.98 6.07 -13.20
CA GLY A 27 -5.37 7.01 -12.26
C GLY A 27 -6.01 7.05 -10.87
N SER A 28 -6.98 6.18 -10.59
CA SER A 28 -7.69 6.08 -9.30
C SER A 28 -6.94 5.26 -8.24
N HIS A 29 -5.95 4.46 -8.64
CA HIS A 29 -5.22 3.58 -7.72
C HIS A 29 -3.71 3.63 -7.95
N LEU A 30 -2.96 3.48 -6.87
CA LEU A 30 -1.52 3.20 -6.90
C LEU A 30 -1.27 1.74 -6.58
N HIS A 31 -0.62 1.03 -7.50
CA HIS A 31 -0.05 -0.28 -7.25
C HIS A 31 1.36 -0.12 -6.68
N THR A 32 1.61 -0.84 -5.58
CA THR A 32 2.89 -0.82 -4.85
C THR A 32 3.32 -2.23 -4.49
N GLU A 33 4.56 -2.40 -4.04
CA GLU A 33 5.04 -3.70 -3.57
C GLU A 33 4.34 -4.22 -2.31
N ILE A 34 3.55 -3.39 -1.62
CA ILE A 34 2.77 -3.76 -0.42
C ILE A 34 1.27 -3.82 -0.65
N GLY A 35 0.80 -3.70 -1.88
CA GLY A 35 -0.62 -3.71 -2.21
C GLY A 35 -1.07 -2.49 -2.98
N THR A 36 -2.38 -2.35 -3.09
CA THR A 36 -3.02 -1.27 -3.85
C THR A 36 -3.54 -0.21 -2.90
N ILE A 37 -3.28 1.06 -3.21
CA ILE A 37 -3.75 2.23 -2.48
C ILE A 37 -4.82 2.93 -3.32
N ASP A 38 -5.94 3.27 -2.68
CA ASP A 38 -7.00 4.05 -3.31
C ASP A 38 -6.70 5.56 -3.24
N LEU A 39 -6.86 6.24 -4.37
CA LEU A 39 -6.70 7.69 -4.49
C LEU A 39 -8.04 8.43 -4.58
N ASP A 40 -9.12 7.76 -4.97
CA ASP A 40 -10.46 8.35 -5.10
C ASP A 40 -11.17 8.43 -3.75
N MET A 41 -10.46 8.94 -2.75
CA MET A 41 -11.03 9.17 -1.42
C MET A 41 -12.06 10.29 -1.50
N PRO A 42 -13.35 10.04 -1.20
CA PRO A 42 -14.31 11.12 -1.11
C PRO A 42 -13.86 12.07 0.01
N SER A 43 -13.65 13.33 -0.34
CA SER A 43 -13.26 14.40 0.59
C SER A 43 -14.34 14.73 1.64
N THR A 44 -15.40 13.92 1.75
CA THR A 44 -16.62 14.21 2.50
C THR A 44 -16.52 13.90 4.01
N LEU A 45 -15.41 13.35 4.50
CA LEU A 45 -15.23 13.11 5.94
C LEU A 45 -14.38 14.13 6.69
N TYR A 46 -13.73 15.09 6.03
CA TYR A 46 -12.78 15.97 6.74
C TYR A 46 -12.83 17.42 6.24
N THR A 47 -13.66 18.21 6.92
CA THR A 47 -13.77 19.65 6.77
C THR A 47 -12.52 20.34 7.36
N ALA A 48 -11.48 20.59 6.56
CA ALA A 48 -10.51 21.69 6.79
C ALA A 48 -9.59 21.91 5.57
N PRO A 49 -9.30 23.18 5.16
CA PRO A 49 -8.43 23.53 4.04
C PRO A 49 -6.95 23.57 4.46
N SER A 50 -6.49 22.54 5.17
CA SER A 50 -5.08 22.38 5.53
C SER A 50 -4.56 21.14 4.81
N ALA A 51 -3.31 21.17 4.34
CA ALA A 51 -2.62 20.01 3.77
C ALA A 51 -2.68 18.84 4.78
N THR A 52 -3.72 18.01 4.66
CA THR A 52 -3.99 16.93 5.60
C THR A 52 -3.21 15.73 5.08
N THR A 53 -2.21 15.32 5.85
CA THR A 53 -1.54 14.04 5.66
C THR A 53 -2.58 12.95 5.85
N GLN A 54 -2.92 12.25 4.77
CA GLN A 54 -3.94 11.20 4.81
C GLN A 54 -3.27 9.84 4.93
N LYS A 55 -3.82 9.01 5.84
CA LYS A 55 -3.54 7.58 5.81
C LYS A 55 -4.32 6.97 4.64
N PRO A 56 -3.66 6.35 3.66
CA PRO A 56 -4.36 5.76 2.55
C PRO A 56 -5.19 4.55 2.99
N LEU A 57 -6.34 4.38 2.35
CA LEU A 57 -7.07 3.12 2.40
C LEU A 57 -6.43 2.17 1.39
N GLY A 58 -6.04 1.00 1.88
CA GLY A 58 -5.60 -0.11 1.05
C GLY A 58 -6.82 -0.81 0.44
N GLN A 59 -6.69 -1.25 -0.80
CA GLN A 59 -7.69 -2.07 -1.47
C GLN A 59 -7.18 -3.50 -1.64
N GLY A 60 -7.94 -4.47 -1.13
CA GLY A 60 -7.61 -5.89 -1.24
C GLY A 60 -6.44 -6.30 -0.34
N TYR A 61 -5.66 -7.29 -0.77
CA TYR A 61 -4.52 -7.77 0.02
C TYR A 61 -3.36 -6.78 0.02
N GLY A 62 -2.60 -6.80 1.11
CA GLY A 62 -1.40 -5.99 1.23
C GLY A 62 -0.47 -6.46 2.33
N ILE A 63 0.52 -5.62 2.64
CA ILE A 63 1.48 -5.81 3.73
C ILE A 63 1.45 -4.55 4.59
N SER A 64 1.44 -4.71 5.91
CA SER A 64 1.48 -3.59 6.85
C SER A 64 2.77 -2.76 6.69
N SER A 65 2.73 -1.50 7.12
CA SER A 65 3.88 -0.59 6.98
C SER A 65 5.15 -1.08 7.68
N ASP A 66 5.00 -1.77 8.82
CA ASP A 66 6.08 -2.39 9.57
C ASP A 66 6.48 -3.80 9.06
N GLY A 67 5.80 -4.30 8.02
CA GLY A 67 6.05 -5.60 7.42
C GLY A 67 5.70 -6.80 8.31
N THR A 68 4.94 -6.59 9.39
CA THR A 68 4.62 -7.66 10.35
C THR A 68 3.30 -8.38 10.08
N TRP A 69 2.45 -7.84 9.20
CA TRP A 69 1.17 -8.44 8.82
C TRP A 69 0.98 -8.46 7.31
N ILE A 70 0.34 -9.52 6.83
CA ILE A 70 -0.46 -9.47 5.62
C ILE A 70 -1.80 -8.87 6.00
N THR A 71 -2.27 -7.92 5.19
CA THR A 71 -3.50 -7.17 5.44
C THR A 71 -4.56 -7.48 4.38
N TRP A 72 -5.82 -7.22 4.73
CA TRP A 72 -6.94 -7.12 3.81
C TRP A 72 -7.65 -5.79 4.04
N CYS A 73 -7.69 -4.93 3.03
CA CYS A 73 -8.22 -3.57 3.13
C CYS A 73 -7.62 -2.77 4.31
N SER A 74 -6.28 -2.80 4.43
CA SER A 74 -5.51 -2.19 5.53
C SER A 74 -5.72 -2.81 6.93
N GLU A 75 -6.58 -3.81 7.09
CA GLU A 75 -6.78 -4.52 8.35
C GLU A 75 -5.88 -5.74 8.46
N ASN A 76 -5.37 -6.01 9.65
CA ASN A 76 -4.46 -7.14 9.91
C ASN A 76 -5.18 -8.48 9.72
N LEU A 77 -4.66 -9.32 8.80
CA LEU A 77 -5.23 -10.63 8.48
C LEU A 77 -4.35 -11.78 8.98
N LEU A 78 -3.06 -11.77 8.63
CA LEU A 78 -2.11 -12.84 8.99
C LEU A 78 -0.82 -12.25 9.52
N TRP A 79 -0.44 -12.65 10.73
CA TRP A 79 0.83 -12.24 11.33
C TRP A 79 2.00 -12.98 10.71
N LEU A 80 3.10 -12.27 10.47
CA LEU A 80 4.33 -12.81 9.91
C LEU A 80 5.39 -12.99 11.02
N PRO A 81 5.85 -14.24 11.24
CA PRO A 81 7.04 -14.52 12.03
C PRO A 81 8.26 -13.74 11.49
N SER A 82 9.22 -13.43 12.37
CA SER A 82 10.34 -12.55 12.03
C SER A 82 11.17 -13.05 10.85
N GLU A 83 11.31 -14.36 10.69
CA GLU A 83 12.03 -14.99 9.58
C GLU A 83 11.32 -14.87 8.22
N TYR A 84 10.02 -14.57 8.21
CA TYR A 84 9.18 -14.38 7.02
C TYR A 84 8.82 -12.92 6.77
N ARG A 85 9.39 -11.97 7.53
CA ARG A 85 9.17 -10.54 7.26
C ARG A 85 9.88 -10.14 5.97
N PRO A 86 9.24 -9.34 5.10
CA PRO A 86 9.75 -9.05 3.76
C PRO A 86 10.97 -8.12 3.80
N SER A 87 12.04 -8.50 3.08
CA SER A 87 13.02 -7.53 2.54
C SER A 87 12.52 -6.90 1.25
N CYS A 88 11.71 -7.65 0.49
CA CYS A 88 10.97 -7.20 -0.67
C CYS A 88 9.66 -7.99 -0.78
N SER A 89 8.71 -7.49 -1.57
CA SER A 89 7.41 -8.11 -1.75
C SER A 89 6.83 -7.79 -3.11
N ALA A 90 5.77 -8.49 -3.48
CA ALA A 90 4.91 -8.13 -4.60
C ALA A 90 3.49 -8.58 -4.27
N VAL A 91 2.51 -7.75 -4.62
CA VAL A 91 1.10 -8.05 -4.40
C VAL A 91 0.35 -7.90 -5.72
N VAL A 92 -0.43 -8.92 -6.07
CA VAL A 92 -1.27 -8.90 -7.27
C VAL A 92 -2.59 -9.62 -7.00
N ALA A 93 -3.70 -8.91 -7.16
CA ALA A 93 -5.04 -9.43 -6.88
C ALA A 93 -5.13 -10.12 -5.51
N SER A 94 -5.36 -11.44 -5.48
CA SER A 94 -5.44 -12.25 -4.25
C SER A 94 -4.13 -12.93 -3.84
N ALA A 95 -3.01 -12.58 -4.48
CA ALA A 95 -1.71 -13.20 -4.23
C ALA A 95 -0.71 -12.22 -3.61
N VAL A 96 0.02 -12.70 -2.61
CA VAL A 96 1.10 -11.98 -1.93
C VAL A 96 2.37 -12.83 -2.03
N ALA A 97 3.44 -12.24 -2.55
CA ALA A 97 4.77 -12.82 -2.60
C ALA A 97 5.71 -12.06 -1.67
N ILE A 98 6.50 -12.78 -0.88
CA ILE A 98 7.44 -12.22 0.10
C ILE A 98 8.82 -12.79 -0.16
N GLY A 99 9.79 -11.92 -0.41
CA GLY A 99 11.21 -12.23 -0.35
C GLY A 99 11.74 -11.98 1.05
N CYS A 100 12.25 -13.01 1.71
CA CYS A 100 12.77 -12.94 3.07
C CYS A 100 14.27 -12.58 3.09
N PRO A 101 14.80 -12.02 4.19
CA PRO A 101 16.24 -11.76 4.34
C PRO A 101 17.13 -13.01 4.15
N SER A 102 16.58 -14.21 4.38
CA SER A 102 17.27 -15.48 4.15
C SER A 102 17.42 -15.86 2.67
N GLY A 103 16.81 -15.11 1.75
CA GLY A 103 16.72 -15.44 0.32
C GLY A 103 15.55 -16.37 -0.04
N ARG A 104 14.77 -16.83 0.94
CA ARG A 104 13.56 -17.64 0.68
C ARG A 104 12.43 -16.78 0.13
N VAL A 105 11.61 -17.37 -0.73
CA VAL A 105 10.40 -16.75 -1.27
C VAL A 105 9.17 -17.51 -0.80
N LEU A 106 8.22 -16.80 -0.21
CA LEU A 106 6.91 -17.31 0.18
C LEU A 106 5.85 -16.73 -0.75
N ILE A 107 4.97 -17.58 -1.31
CA ILE A 107 3.86 -17.16 -2.15
C ILE A 107 2.57 -17.68 -1.52
N MET A 108 1.64 -16.78 -1.22
CA MET A 108 0.32 -17.09 -0.69
C MET A 108 -0.74 -16.58 -1.66
N LYS A 109 -1.73 -17.42 -1.95
CA LYS A 109 -2.91 -17.05 -2.73
C LYS A 109 -4.13 -17.28 -1.85
N PHE A 110 -4.92 -16.24 -1.67
CA PHE A 110 -6.16 -16.28 -0.90
C PHE A 110 -7.37 -16.47 -1.83
N SER A 111 -8.44 -17.08 -1.30
CA SER A 111 -9.69 -17.42 -1.97
C SER A 111 -10.84 -16.53 -1.54
#